data_AF-A0A7S0U2D0-F1
#
_entry.id   AF-A0A7S0U2D0-F1
#
_cell.length_a   1.000
_cell.length_b   1.000
_cell.length_c   1.000
_cell.angle_alpha   90.00
_cell.angle_beta   90.00
_cell.angle_gamma   90.00
#
_symmetry.space_group_name_H-M   'P 1'
#
loop_
_entity.id
_entity.type
_entity.pdbx_description
1 polymer ?
#
loop_
_entity_poly.entity_id
_entity_poly.type
_entity_poly.pdbx_seq_one_letter_code
_entity_poly.pdbx_strand_id
1 'polypeptide(L)'
;MDRSHISFIFLLALSLVLATSPPFLDPLPEILEGCERGALKQPLQPPLSSRGTQIVDKNGEVATLQCVNWYGSHQRSFAPGGLHTKPLCDIITRIVDLGFNCVRLPYSLDLWYEDPVIQEYVVAANPRLMGMRAMQVNDILVRGLASAGLGVMLNNHNSDAGFCCDVASEDGVWSTEKYPVEA
;
A
#
# COMPACT_ATOMS: atom_id res chain seq x y z
N MET A 1 -59.39 -19.62 40.88
CA MET A 1 -59.17 -18.39 40.09
C MET A 1 -57.67 -18.21 39.98
N ASP A 2 -57.17 -18.59 38.81
CA ASP A 2 -55.76 -18.77 38.45
C ASP A 2 -55.08 -17.43 38.13
N ARG A 3 -53.89 -17.20 38.69
CA ARG A 3 -52.92 -16.19 38.25
C ARG A 3 -51.51 -16.75 38.50
N SER A 4 -50.99 -17.41 37.48
CA SER A 4 -49.72 -18.10 37.50
C SER A 4 -48.77 -17.50 36.44
N HIS A 5 -47.72 -16.87 36.95
CA HIS A 5 -46.35 -16.84 36.43
C HIS A 5 -45.95 -15.95 35.23
N ILE A 6 -45.16 -14.96 35.65
CA ILE A 6 -44.18 -14.11 34.97
C ILE A 6 -43.09 -14.93 34.26
N SER A 7 -42.87 -14.57 32.99
CA SER A 7 -41.59 -14.41 32.26
C SER A 7 -40.53 -15.51 32.28
N PHE A 8 -40.33 -16.18 31.13
CA PHE A 8 -39.10 -16.88 30.79
C PHE A 8 -38.75 -16.73 29.28
N ILE A 9 -37.68 -15.97 29.03
CA ILE A 9 -36.52 -16.27 28.15
C ILE A 9 -36.73 -16.58 26.64
N PHE A 10 -36.29 -15.61 25.84
CA PHE A 10 -35.52 -15.67 24.57
C PHE A 10 -35.33 -17.03 23.86
N LEU A 11 -35.74 -17.11 22.58
CA LEU A 11 -35.09 -17.96 21.56
C LEU A 11 -35.34 -17.45 20.12
N LEU A 12 -34.24 -16.91 19.56
CA LEU A 12 -33.80 -16.82 18.16
C LEU A 12 -34.76 -17.12 16.99
N ALA A 13 -34.82 -16.18 16.04
CA ALA A 13 -34.84 -16.52 14.61
C ALA A 13 -34.21 -15.39 13.75
N LEU A 14 -32.91 -15.54 13.50
CA LEU A 14 -32.21 -15.34 12.23
C LEU A 14 -32.39 -14.00 11.49
N SER A 15 -31.63 -12.98 11.92
CA SER A 15 -31.25 -11.87 11.04
C SER A 15 -30.25 -12.38 10.00
N LEU A 16 -30.66 -12.40 8.73
CA LEU A 16 -29.77 -12.54 7.58
C LEU A 16 -28.85 -11.30 7.57
N VAL A 17 -27.68 -11.42 8.18
CA VAL A 17 -26.58 -10.47 7.94
C VAL A 17 -26.08 -10.79 6.55
N LEU A 18 -26.53 -10.00 5.56
CA LEU A 18 -25.74 -9.81 4.34
C LEU A 18 -24.38 -9.35 4.82
N ALA A 19 -23.40 -10.25 4.80
CA ALA A 19 -22.01 -9.89 4.94
C ALA A 19 -21.69 -9.01 3.72
N THR A 20 -21.88 -7.70 3.87
CA THR A 20 -21.21 -6.75 3.00
C THR A 20 -19.75 -6.88 3.36
N SER A 21 -19.02 -7.69 2.60
CA SER A 21 -17.58 -7.76 2.66
C SER A 21 -17.06 -6.31 2.73
N PRO A 22 -16.11 -5.98 3.61
CA PRO A 22 -15.45 -4.69 3.52
C PRO A 22 -14.87 -4.54 2.10
N PRO A 23 -14.82 -3.33 1.51
CA PRO A 23 -14.31 -3.09 0.15
C PRO A 23 -12.82 -3.43 -0.04
N PHE A 24 -12.21 -4.09 0.94
CA PHE A 24 -10.79 -4.40 1.02
C PHE A 24 -10.44 -5.86 0.66
N LEU A 25 -11.43 -6.70 0.36
CA LEU A 25 -11.26 -8.10 -0.03
C LEU A 25 -11.87 -8.40 -1.40
N ASP A 26 -11.69 -7.47 -2.36
CA ASP A 26 -11.86 -7.83 -3.77
C ASP A 26 -10.72 -8.78 -4.18
N PRO A 27 -11.02 -9.86 -4.93
CA PRO A 27 -9.97 -10.66 -5.56
C PRO A 27 -9.06 -9.71 -6.35
N LEU A 28 -7.74 -9.97 -6.31
CA LEU A 28 -6.71 -9.15 -6.98
C LEU A 28 -7.28 -8.63 -8.30
N PRO A 29 -7.37 -7.29 -8.50
CA PRO A 29 -7.96 -6.76 -9.71
C PRO A 29 -7.27 -7.43 -10.89
N GLU A 30 -8.02 -7.68 -11.97
CA GLU A 30 -7.49 -8.23 -13.23
C GLU A 30 -6.21 -7.45 -13.65
N ILE A 31 -6.01 -6.21 -13.19
CA ILE A 31 -4.83 -5.34 -13.36
C ILE A 31 -3.51 -5.99 -12.91
N LEU A 32 -3.59 -6.93 -11.98
CA LEU A 32 -2.46 -7.66 -11.42
C LEU A 32 -2.27 -9.05 -12.04
N GLU A 33 -3.06 -9.40 -13.05
CA GLU A 33 -2.79 -10.58 -13.87
C GLU A 33 -1.41 -10.43 -14.53
N GLY A 34 -0.57 -11.45 -14.37
CA GLY A 34 0.84 -11.43 -14.83
C GLY A 34 1.84 -10.94 -13.79
N CYS A 35 1.41 -10.44 -12.62
CA CYS A 35 2.29 -10.16 -11.48
C CYS A 35 2.55 -11.46 -10.69
N GLU A 36 2.91 -12.52 -11.41
CA GLU A 36 3.08 -13.87 -10.87
C GLU A 36 4.08 -13.86 -9.71
N ARG A 37 3.82 -14.72 -8.72
CA ARG A 37 4.72 -14.87 -7.58
C ARG A 37 6.02 -15.55 -8.03
N GLY A 38 7.01 -14.74 -8.38
CA GLY A 38 8.38 -15.20 -8.47
C GLY A 38 8.85 -15.72 -7.11
N ALA A 39 9.66 -16.78 -7.11
CA ALA A 39 10.26 -17.29 -5.89
C ALA A 39 11.34 -16.31 -5.40
N LEU A 40 10.98 -15.45 -4.44
CA LEU A 40 11.95 -14.60 -3.75
C LEU A 40 13.08 -15.46 -3.19
N LYS A 41 14.33 -15.03 -3.43
CA LYS A 41 15.52 -15.71 -2.87
C LYS A 41 15.51 -15.70 -1.34
N GLN A 42 14.99 -14.63 -0.73
CA GLN A 42 14.92 -14.44 0.73
C GLN A 42 13.63 -13.72 1.13
N PRO A 43 12.49 -14.43 1.18
CA PRO A 43 11.20 -13.82 1.52
C PRO A 43 11.18 -13.37 2.99
N LEU A 44 10.57 -12.22 3.26
CA LEU A 44 10.31 -11.76 4.62
C LEU A 44 9.16 -12.57 5.25
N GLN A 45 9.29 -12.96 6.52
CA GLN A 45 8.28 -13.76 7.24
C GLN A 45 7.61 -12.93 8.35
N PRO A 46 6.50 -12.23 8.07
CA PRO A 46 5.84 -11.38 9.05
C PRO A 46 5.15 -12.19 10.18
N PRO A 47 4.85 -11.56 11.34
CA PRO A 47 5.20 -10.18 11.69
C PRO A 47 6.71 -9.99 11.94
N LEU A 48 7.21 -8.81 11.59
CA LEU A 48 8.57 -8.40 11.92
C LEU A 48 8.59 -7.70 13.29
N SER A 49 9.68 -7.84 14.03
CA SER A 49 9.91 -7.16 15.32
C SER A 49 11.37 -6.77 15.49
N SER A 50 11.68 -5.94 16.49
CA SER A 50 13.07 -5.58 16.82
C SER A 50 13.61 -6.44 17.97
N ARG A 51 14.88 -6.85 17.86
CA ARG A 51 15.65 -7.49 18.93
C ARG A 51 17.03 -6.86 18.99
N GLY A 52 17.24 -5.94 19.93
CA GLY A 52 18.45 -5.13 19.97
C GLY A 52 18.61 -4.32 18.69
N THR A 53 19.71 -4.53 17.97
CA THR A 53 20.02 -3.86 16.69
C THR A 53 19.49 -4.62 15.46
N GLN A 54 18.78 -5.74 15.65
CA GLN A 54 18.31 -6.60 14.56
C GLN A 54 16.80 -6.46 14.36
N ILE A 55 16.37 -6.60 13.10
CA ILE A 55 14.99 -6.92 12.76
C ILE A 55 14.89 -8.44 12.68
N VAL A 56 13.86 -9.00 13.31
CA VAL A 56 13.63 -10.45 13.35
C VAL A 56 12.22 -10.78 12.89
N ASP A 57 12.07 -11.98 12.34
CA ASP A 57 10.82 -12.49 11.79
C ASP A 57 9.97 -13.20 12.85
N LYS A 58 8.83 -13.78 12.44
CA LYS A 58 7.93 -14.53 13.33
C LYS A 58 8.57 -15.74 14.02
N ASN A 59 9.63 -16.30 13.44
CA ASN A 59 10.37 -17.45 13.96
C ASN A 59 11.55 -17.00 14.85
N GLY A 60 11.79 -15.69 14.96
CA GLY A 60 12.93 -15.12 15.67
C GLY A 60 14.23 -15.12 14.86
N GLU A 61 14.19 -15.43 13.57
CA GLU A 61 15.33 -15.38 12.65
C GLU A 61 15.59 -13.94 12.20
N VAL A 62 16.85 -13.60 11.90
CA VAL A 62 17.19 -12.23 11.44
C VAL A 62 16.61 -12.01 10.06
N ALA A 63 15.78 -10.97 9.93
CA ALA A 63 15.21 -10.55 8.66
C ALA A 63 16.03 -9.40 8.06
N THR A 64 16.85 -9.68 7.03
CA THR A 64 17.58 -8.64 6.30
C THR A 64 16.69 -8.01 5.23
N LEU A 65 16.46 -6.71 5.36
CA LEU A 65 15.72 -5.91 4.37
C LEU A 65 16.64 -5.56 3.20
N GLN A 66 16.47 -6.24 2.08
CA GLN A 66 17.11 -5.92 0.80
C GLN A 66 16.08 -5.20 -0.04
N CYS A 67 15.92 -3.90 0.21
CA CYS A 67 14.91 -3.09 -0.47
C CYS A 67 15.47 -2.26 -1.62
N VAL A 68 14.63 -1.99 -2.62
CA VAL A 68 14.81 -0.87 -3.57
C VAL A 68 13.92 0.31 -3.19
N ASN A 69 14.35 1.52 -3.53
CA ASN A 69 13.48 2.69 -3.53
C ASN A 69 12.78 2.79 -4.89
N TRP A 70 11.44 2.83 -4.90
CA TRP A 70 10.67 3.10 -6.12
C TRP A 70 9.95 4.44 -6.00
N TYR A 71 10.68 5.49 -6.38
CA TYR A 71 10.27 6.87 -6.16
C TYR A 71 9.32 7.39 -7.25
N GLY A 72 8.55 8.44 -6.93
CA GLY A 72 7.69 9.15 -7.87
C GLY A 72 6.27 9.38 -7.36
N SER A 73 5.73 8.50 -6.50
CA SER A 73 4.39 8.73 -5.91
C SER A 73 4.34 9.97 -5.03
N HIS A 74 5.45 10.35 -4.38
CA HIS A 74 5.57 11.62 -3.65
C HIS A 74 5.69 12.88 -4.54
N GLN A 75 5.86 12.72 -5.85
CA GLN A 75 5.99 13.85 -6.77
C GLN A 75 4.63 14.20 -7.37
N ARG A 76 4.59 15.28 -8.17
CA ARG A 76 3.38 15.74 -8.87
C ARG A 76 2.83 14.78 -9.92
N SER A 77 3.53 13.68 -10.20
CA SER A 77 3.01 12.56 -10.99
C SER A 77 2.12 11.63 -10.19
N PHE A 78 2.24 11.61 -8.85
CA PHE A 78 1.46 10.80 -7.91
C PHE A 78 1.50 9.27 -8.14
N ALA A 79 2.40 8.81 -9.01
CA ALA A 79 2.70 7.42 -9.27
C ALA A 79 4.22 7.29 -9.50
N PRO A 80 4.80 6.11 -9.23
CA PRO A 80 6.24 5.94 -9.31
C PRO A 80 6.72 5.93 -10.76
N GLY A 81 7.97 6.36 -10.95
CA GLY A 81 8.58 6.42 -12.26
C GLY A 81 8.62 5.06 -12.96
N GLY A 82 8.56 5.07 -14.29
CA GLY A 82 8.65 3.86 -15.12
C GLY A 82 7.32 3.30 -15.61
N LEU A 83 6.18 3.61 -14.97
CA LEU A 83 4.85 3.16 -15.42
C LEU A 83 4.41 3.74 -16.78
N HIS A 84 5.06 4.80 -17.25
CA HIS A 84 4.89 5.34 -18.59
C HIS A 84 5.67 4.54 -19.65
N THR A 85 6.65 3.72 -19.23
CA THR A 85 7.57 3.00 -20.12
C THR A 85 7.36 1.48 -20.08
N LYS A 86 7.01 0.92 -18.91
CA LYS A 86 6.90 -0.53 -18.70
C LYS A 86 5.60 -0.90 -17.98
N PRO A 87 5.01 -2.07 -18.29
CA PRO A 87 3.94 -2.66 -17.50
C PRO A 87 4.36 -2.83 -16.02
N LEU A 88 3.41 -2.65 -15.11
CA LEU A 88 3.59 -2.79 -13.67
C LEU A 88 4.23 -4.14 -13.31
N CYS A 89 3.68 -5.24 -13.84
CA CYS A 89 4.16 -6.57 -13.52
C CYS A 89 5.57 -6.84 -14.04
N ASP A 90 5.98 -6.26 -15.17
CA ASP A 90 7.37 -6.36 -15.66
C ASP A 90 8.36 -5.72 -14.68
N ILE A 91 8.00 -4.56 -14.12
CA ILE A 91 8.83 -3.86 -13.13
C ILE A 91 8.93 -4.68 -11.84
N ILE A 92 7.80 -5.21 -11.35
CA ILE A 92 7.75 -6.03 -10.15
C ILE A 92 8.59 -7.30 -10.33
N THR A 93 8.40 -8.03 -11.43
CA THR A 93 9.20 -9.22 -11.77
C THR A 93 10.68 -8.87 -11.82
N ARG A 94 11.05 -7.73 -12.41
CA ARG A 94 12.44 -7.30 -12.46
C ARG A 94 13.04 -7.06 -11.06
N ILE A 95 12.27 -6.49 -10.13
CA ILE A 95 12.71 -6.29 -8.74
C ILE A 95 12.98 -7.65 -8.06
N VAL A 96 12.08 -8.62 -8.26
CA VAL A 96 12.23 -10.00 -7.76
C VAL A 96 13.47 -10.68 -8.35
N ASP A 97 13.66 -10.60 -9.67
CA ASP A 97 14.79 -11.23 -10.37
C ASP A 97 16.15 -10.69 -9.92
N LEU A 98 16.21 -9.40 -9.60
CA LEU A 98 17.40 -8.75 -9.05
C LEU A 98 17.70 -9.20 -7.61
N GLY A 99 16.78 -9.90 -6.95
CA GLY A 99 16.96 -10.51 -5.63
C GLY A 99 16.52 -9.65 -4.45
N PHE A 100 15.81 -8.54 -4.70
CA PHE A 100 15.25 -7.72 -3.63
C PHE A 100 14.04 -8.42 -2.98
N ASN A 101 13.84 -8.19 -1.68
CA ASN A 101 12.72 -8.75 -0.93
C ASN A 101 11.74 -7.69 -0.41
N CYS A 102 12.01 -6.42 -0.68
CA CYS A 102 11.11 -5.32 -0.33
C CYS A 102 11.26 -4.11 -1.26
N VAL A 103 10.25 -3.23 -1.21
CA VAL A 103 10.27 -1.92 -1.86
C VAL A 103 9.94 -0.84 -0.84
N ARG A 104 10.78 0.18 -0.74
CA ARG A 104 10.43 1.44 -0.10
C ARG A 104 9.67 2.28 -1.11
N LEU A 105 8.41 2.58 -0.79
CA LEU A 105 7.46 3.28 -1.66
C LEU A 105 7.18 4.68 -1.09
N PRO A 106 7.86 5.73 -1.60
CA PRO A 106 7.70 7.09 -1.09
C PRO A 106 6.42 7.74 -1.65
N TYR A 107 5.56 8.26 -0.77
CA TYR A 107 4.33 9.01 -1.10
C TYR A 107 4.33 10.40 -0.43
N SER A 108 3.47 11.31 -0.89
CA SER A 108 3.27 12.62 -0.26
C SER A 108 1.93 12.72 0.46
N LEU A 109 1.78 13.62 1.42
CA LEU A 109 0.46 13.89 2.02
C LEU A 109 -0.53 14.44 0.99
N ASP A 110 -0.08 15.22 0.00
CA ASP A 110 -0.90 15.61 -1.15
C ASP A 110 -1.52 14.40 -1.87
N LEU A 111 -0.74 13.33 -2.11
CA LEU A 111 -1.26 12.10 -2.71
C LEU A 111 -2.41 11.54 -1.87
N TRP A 112 -2.20 11.48 -0.55
CA TRP A 112 -3.14 10.86 0.38
C TRP A 112 -4.42 11.66 0.57
N TYR A 113 -4.31 12.98 0.75
CA TYR A 113 -5.43 13.86 1.09
C TYR A 113 -6.14 14.43 -0.14
N GLU A 114 -5.41 14.78 -1.19
CA GLU A 114 -6.01 15.37 -2.40
C GLU A 114 -6.52 14.29 -3.38
N ASP A 115 -5.91 13.10 -3.33
CA ASP A 115 -6.22 11.93 -4.16
C ASP A 115 -6.54 12.28 -5.64
N PRO A 116 -5.63 12.98 -6.34
CA PRO A 116 -5.89 13.49 -7.68
C PRO A 116 -5.97 12.35 -8.71
N VAL A 117 -6.63 12.61 -9.84
CA VAL A 117 -6.60 11.70 -10.99
C VAL A 117 -5.20 11.70 -11.62
N ILE A 118 -4.65 10.51 -11.84
CA ILE A 118 -3.35 10.36 -12.50
C ILE A 118 -3.44 10.77 -13.96
N GLN A 119 -2.50 11.61 -14.40
CA GLN A 119 -2.43 12.01 -15.80
C GLN A 119 -2.03 10.82 -16.68
N GLU A 120 -2.70 10.67 -17.83
CA GLU A 120 -2.55 9.50 -18.71
C GLU A 120 -1.10 9.21 -19.10
N TYR A 121 -0.28 10.25 -19.34
CA TYR A 121 1.12 10.08 -19.72
C TYR A 121 1.96 9.40 -18.64
N VAL A 122 1.59 9.50 -17.36
CA VAL A 122 2.33 8.92 -16.22
C VAL A 122 2.25 7.39 -16.24
N VAL A 123 1.15 6.85 -16.78
CA VAL A 123 0.84 5.42 -16.83
C VAL A 123 0.63 4.94 -18.26
N ALA A 124 1.29 5.58 -19.24
CA ALA A 124 1.11 5.29 -20.66
C ALA A 124 1.31 3.80 -21.05
N ALA A 125 2.20 3.07 -20.37
CA ALA A 125 2.41 1.64 -20.60
C ALA A 125 1.45 0.73 -19.80
N ASN A 126 0.55 1.32 -19.01
CA ASN A 126 -0.41 0.67 -18.15
C ASN A 126 -1.83 1.24 -18.38
N PRO A 127 -2.47 0.97 -19.54
CA PRO A 127 -3.74 1.60 -19.92
C PRO A 127 -4.85 1.44 -18.90
N ARG A 128 -4.82 0.35 -18.12
CA ARG A 128 -5.82 0.04 -17.10
C ARG A 128 -5.70 0.90 -15.84
N LEU A 129 -4.60 1.65 -15.68
CA LEU A 129 -4.42 2.64 -14.62
C LEU A 129 -4.83 4.05 -15.06
N MET A 130 -5.10 4.27 -16.35
CA MET A 130 -5.47 5.58 -16.87
C MET A 130 -6.79 6.05 -16.26
N GLY A 131 -6.85 7.32 -15.85
CA GLY A 131 -8.04 7.91 -15.23
C GLY A 131 -8.32 7.47 -13.79
N MET A 132 -7.49 6.60 -13.22
CA MET A 132 -7.59 6.23 -11.79
C MET A 132 -7.09 7.34 -10.89
N ARG A 133 -7.61 7.37 -9.66
CA ARG A 133 -7.10 8.26 -8.61
C ARG A 133 -5.78 7.75 -8.04
N ALA A 134 -4.97 8.65 -7.53
CA ALA A 134 -3.63 8.36 -7.05
C ALA A 134 -3.59 7.30 -5.94
N MET A 135 -4.55 7.34 -5.00
CA MET A 135 -4.70 6.33 -3.95
C MET A 135 -5.05 4.95 -4.50
N GLN A 136 -5.91 4.89 -5.52
CA GLN A 136 -6.25 3.63 -6.19
C GLN A 136 -5.02 3.03 -6.88
N VAL A 137 -4.24 3.86 -7.57
CA VAL A 137 -2.98 3.41 -8.19
C VAL A 137 -2.00 2.92 -7.13
N ASN A 138 -1.85 3.63 -6.00
CA ASN A 138 -0.95 3.19 -4.93
C ASN A 138 -1.42 1.92 -4.22
N ASP A 139 -2.72 1.70 -4.04
CA ASP A 139 -3.26 0.43 -3.55
C ASP A 139 -2.93 -0.73 -4.52
N ILE A 140 -3.11 -0.52 -5.82
CA ILE A 140 -2.74 -1.51 -6.85
C ILE A 140 -1.24 -1.82 -6.80
N LEU A 141 -0.38 -0.82 -6.63
CA LEU A 141 1.08 -1.00 -6.49
C LEU A 141 1.41 -1.86 -5.27
N VAL A 142 0.84 -1.53 -4.10
CA VAL A 142 1.05 -2.28 -2.85
C VAL A 142 0.59 -3.72 -3.01
N ARG A 143 -0.60 -3.94 -3.57
CA ARG A 143 -1.15 -5.28 -3.80
C ARG A 143 -0.32 -6.09 -4.80
N GLY A 144 0.15 -5.48 -5.89
CA GLY A 144 1.01 -6.14 -6.87
C GLY A 144 2.37 -6.54 -6.30
N LEU A 145 2.98 -5.67 -5.50
CA LEU A 145 4.22 -5.99 -4.79
C LEU A 145 3.99 -7.14 -3.79
N ALA A 146 2.90 -7.08 -3.02
CA ALA A 146 2.56 -8.11 -2.05
C ALA A 146 2.20 -9.45 -2.69
N SER A 147 1.53 -9.46 -3.86
CA SER A 147 1.21 -10.71 -4.59
C SER A 147 2.47 -11.44 -5.03
N ALA A 148 3.50 -10.67 -5.44
CA ALA A 148 4.84 -11.16 -5.75
C ALA A 148 5.66 -11.55 -4.49
N GLY A 149 5.12 -11.36 -3.29
CA GLY A 149 5.76 -11.71 -2.02
C GLY A 149 6.72 -10.64 -1.47
N LEU A 150 6.85 -9.49 -2.15
CA LEU A 150 7.71 -8.39 -1.69
C LEU A 150 7.08 -7.71 -0.47
N GLY A 151 7.92 -7.37 0.51
CA GLY A 151 7.52 -6.43 1.57
C GLY A 151 7.38 -5.02 1.01
N VAL A 152 6.44 -4.24 1.55
CA VAL A 152 6.27 -2.83 1.17
C VAL A 152 6.51 -1.94 2.38
N MET A 153 7.53 -1.09 2.29
CA MET A 153 7.83 -0.05 3.26
C MET A 153 7.21 1.25 2.76
N LEU A 154 6.02 1.57 3.27
CA LEU A 154 5.39 2.86 3.01
C LEU A 154 6.25 3.96 3.64
N ASN A 155 6.58 4.96 2.84
CA ASN A 155 7.38 6.08 3.28
C ASN A 155 6.63 7.38 2.99
N ASN A 156 6.07 8.00 4.05
CA ASN A 156 5.68 9.39 3.98
C ASN A 156 6.95 10.22 3.71
N HIS A 157 7.10 10.75 2.51
CA HIS A 157 8.32 11.36 2.02
C HIS A 157 8.28 12.88 2.12
N ASN A 158 7.14 13.47 1.73
CA ASN A 158 6.89 14.91 1.70
C ASN A 158 5.46 15.18 2.16
N SER A 159 5.20 16.38 2.66
CA SER A 159 3.83 16.86 2.80
C SER A 159 3.29 17.28 1.44
N ASP A 160 3.99 18.20 0.75
CA ASP A 160 3.61 18.66 -0.58
C ASP A 160 4.18 17.78 -1.71
N ALA A 161 3.42 17.60 -2.78
CA ALA A 161 3.88 16.84 -3.93
C ALA A 161 4.98 17.60 -4.71
N GLY A 162 6.18 17.04 -4.70
CA GLY A 162 7.32 17.70 -5.32
C GLY A 162 8.65 17.00 -5.06
N PHE A 163 9.72 17.65 -5.48
CA PHE A 163 11.05 17.26 -5.04
C PHE A 163 11.31 17.91 -3.68
N CYS A 164 11.85 17.14 -2.73
CA CYS A 164 12.22 17.69 -1.43
C CYS A 164 13.31 18.75 -1.56
N CYS A 165 13.60 19.39 -0.44
CA CYS A 165 14.90 19.97 -0.18
C CYS A 165 15.18 21.31 -0.89
N ASP A 166 14.14 21.95 -1.40
CA ASP A 166 14.15 23.40 -1.57
C ASP A 166 14.17 24.03 -0.17
N VAL A 167 15.10 24.94 0.08
CA VAL A 167 15.19 25.67 1.36
C VAL A 167 13.97 26.55 1.62
N ALA A 168 13.15 26.79 0.59
CA ALA A 168 11.85 27.45 0.70
C ALA A 168 10.68 26.48 0.97
N SER A 169 10.90 25.16 0.92
CA SER A 169 9.84 24.17 1.20
C SER A 169 9.61 24.00 2.70
N GLU A 170 8.34 23.93 3.11
CA GLU A 170 7.96 23.61 4.49
C GLU A 170 8.16 22.11 4.83
N ASP A 171 8.51 21.29 3.83
CA ASP A 171 8.77 19.85 3.95
C ASP A 171 10.04 19.49 4.76
N GLY A 172 10.79 20.47 5.25
CA GLY A 172 11.97 20.26 6.10
C GLY A 172 11.66 19.86 7.55
N VAL A 173 10.38 19.91 7.95
CA VAL A 173 9.91 19.62 9.31
C VAL A 173 8.77 18.58 9.29
N TRP A 174 8.41 18.07 10.47
CA TRP A 174 7.40 17.00 10.61
C TRP A 174 5.95 17.43 10.30
N SER A 175 5.70 18.72 10.10
CA SER A 175 4.37 19.29 9.84
C SER A 175 4.44 20.62 9.13
N THR A 176 3.43 20.91 8.33
CA THR A 176 3.26 22.20 7.64
C THR A 176 1.98 22.87 8.11
N GLU A 177 1.75 24.13 7.71
CA GLU A 177 0.45 24.77 7.97
C GLU A 177 -0.69 24.02 7.26
N LYS A 178 -0.41 23.50 6.06
CA LYS A 178 -1.35 22.66 5.29
C LYS A 178 -1.64 21.32 5.98
N TYR A 179 -0.65 20.73 6.63
CA TYR A 179 -0.73 19.41 7.28
C TYR A 179 -0.19 19.47 8.74
N PRO A 180 -1.01 19.96 9.69
CA PRO A 180 -0.62 20.07 11.10
C PRO A 180 -0.66 18.72 11.85
N VAL A 181 0.13 18.57 12.92
CA VAL A 181 0.16 17.35 13.77
C VAL A 181 -0.96 17.33 14.82
N GLU A 182 -1.60 18.47 15.08
CA GLU A 182 -2.64 18.64 16.09
C GLU A 182 -3.96 19.02 15.41
N ALA A 183 -5.04 18.35 15.82
CA ALA A 183 -6.40 18.52 15.32
C ALA A 183 -7.24 19.42 16.24
#